data_AF-A0A0B7NP28-F1
#
_entry.id   AF-A0A0B7NP28-F1
#
_cell.length_a   1.000
_cell.length_b   1.000
_cell.length_c   1.000
_cell.angle_alpha   90.00
_cell.angle_beta   90.00
_cell.angle_gamma   90.00
#
_symmetry.space_group_name_H-M   'P 1'
#
loop_
_entity.id
_entity.type
_entity.pdbx_description
1 polymer ?
#
loop_
_entity_poly.entity_id
_entity_poly.type
_entity_poly.pdbx_seq_one_letter_code
_entity_poly.pdbx_strand_id
1 'polypeptide(L)'
;MSNINSKNKVDNFSIHGNSIKEVRCVHIRVYNVPMSAINRPIPSQLDRSKVEKMKQVLEIPDREEELTPIDVHHVKHKGQDYYFAFGGCHRWAASKELGRETIRAKLIETPASVISTYMGASSPFRD
;
A
#
# COMPACT_ATOMS: atom_id res chain seq x y z
N MET A 1 7.91 49.89 -28.44
CA MET A 1 8.64 49.39 -27.25
C MET A 1 7.89 48.18 -26.72
N SER A 2 8.61 47.06 -26.52
CA SER A 2 8.26 45.83 -25.74
C SER A 2 6.86 45.22 -25.96
N ASN A 3 6.66 44.17 -26.76
CA ASN A 3 7.01 42.75 -26.52
C ASN A 3 6.53 42.22 -25.16
N ILE A 4 5.60 41.25 -25.14
CA ILE A 4 5.68 39.99 -24.37
C ILE A 4 4.67 38.98 -24.93
N ASN A 5 5.26 37.88 -25.37
CA ASN A 5 4.71 36.62 -25.82
C ASN A 5 4.16 35.84 -24.61
N SER A 6 2.85 35.53 -24.57
CA SER A 6 2.32 34.55 -23.62
C SER A 6 1.96 33.27 -24.37
N LYS A 7 2.90 32.32 -24.33
CA LYS A 7 2.70 30.94 -24.75
C LYS A 7 1.48 30.36 -24.03
N ASN A 8 0.48 29.94 -24.79
CA ASN A 8 -0.57 29.04 -24.30
C ASN A 8 0.10 27.77 -23.75
N LYS A 9 0.17 27.68 -22.43
CA LYS A 9 0.64 26.51 -21.71
C LYS A 9 -0.45 25.45 -21.86
N VAL A 10 -0.27 24.56 -22.85
CA VAL A 10 -1.08 23.35 -22.97
C VAL A 10 -0.80 22.51 -21.73
N ASP A 11 -1.79 22.44 -20.87
CA ASP A 11 -1.90 21.51 -19.78
C ASP A 11 -2.03 20.09 -20.36
N ASN A 12 -0.89 19.39 -20.45
CA ASN A 12 -0.81 17.98 -20.85
C ASN A 12 -1.38 17.02 -19.78
N PHE A 13 -2.57 17.32 -19.25
CA PHE A 13 -3.38 16.41 -18.46
C PHE A 13 -4.67 16.13 -19.21
N SER A 14 -4.55 15.60 -20.43
CA SER A 14 -5.71 15.15 -21.20
C SER A 14 -6.25 13.87 -20.56
N ILE A 15 -7.23 14.01 -19.67
CA ILE A 15 -8.04 12.90 -19.19
C ILE A 15 -9.32 12.89 -20.03
N HIS A 16 -9.43 11.98 -20.99
CA HIS A 16 -10.72 11.67 -21.60
C HIS A 16 -11.50 10.75 -20.66
N GLY A 17 -11.90 11.30 -19.50
CA GLY A 17 -12.52 10.58 -18.38
C GLY A 17 -13.96 10.12 -18.64
N ASN A 18 -14.56 10.49 -19.78
CA ASN A 18 -15.93 10.10 -20.13
C ASN A 18 -16.08 8.60 -20.52
N SER A 19 -15.01 7.81 -20.53
CA SER A 19 -15.03 6.37 -20.84
C SER A 19 -14.65 5.46 -19.68
N ILE A 20 -14.46 5.99 -18.46
CA ILE A 20 -14.21 5.14 -17.28
C ILE A 20 -15.51 4.42 -16.89
N LYS A 21 -15.60 3.13 -17.23
CA LYS A 21 -16.48 2.17 -16.56
C LYS A 21 -15.66 0.97 -16.14
N GLU A 22 -15.20 0.96 -14.90
CA GLU A 22 -14.83 -0.28 -14.24
C GLU A 22 -15.49 -0.34 -12.86
N VAL A 23 -16.44 -1.26 -12.73
CA VAL A 23 -16.97 -1.73 -11.45
C VAL A 23 -16.88 -3.24 -11.47
N ARG A 24 -15.83 -3.78 -10.85
CA ARG A 24 -15.84 -5.12 -10.30
C ARG A 24 -15.74 -5.01 -8.79
N CYS A 25 -16.88 -5.09 -8.11
CA CYS A 25 -16.90 -5.44 -6.70
C CYS A 25 -16.51 -6.91 -6.57
N VAL A 26 -15.20 -7.17 -6.53
CA VAL A 26 -14.69 -8.37 -5.88
C VAL A 26 -14.90 -8.13 -4.40
N HIS A 27 -15.64 -9.02 -3.72
CA HIS A 27 -15.71 -9.01 -2.27
C HIS A 27 -14.28 -8.92 -1.72
N ILE A 28 -13.89 -7.77 -1.16
CA ILE A 28 -12.54 -7.55 -0.66
C ILE A 28 -12.41 -8.42 0.58
N ARG A 29 -11.75 -9.57 0.44
CA ARG A 29 -11.47 -10.45 1.56
C ARG A 29 -10.34 -9.82 2.38
N VAL A 30 -10.67 -9.46 3.62
CA VAL A 30 -9.72 -8.95 4.61
C VAL A 30 -9.32 -10.11 5.50
N TYR A 31 -8.02 -10.23 5.74
CA TYR A 31 -7.43 -11.29 6.55
C TYR A 31 -6.63 -10.69 7.69
N ASN A 32 -6.55 -11.39 8.82
CA ASN A 32 -5.58 -11.09 9.87
C ASN A 32 -4.28 -11.80 9.52
N VAL A 33 -3.30 -11.05 9.03
CA VAL A 33 -2.02 -11.57 8.57
C VAL A 33 -0.99 -11.41 9.68
N PRO A 34 -0.20 -12.45 10.02
CA PRO A 34 0.89 -12.33 10.97
C PRO A 34 1.87 -11.23 10.55
N MET A 35 2.19 -10.32 11.47
CA MET A 35 3.12 -9.24 11.17
C MET A 35 4.54 -9.75 10.90
N SER A 36 4.91 -10.90 11.43
CA SER A 36 6.19 -11.55 11.15
C SER A 36 6.33 -12.06 9.72
N ALA A 37 5.22 -12.29 9.00
CA ALA A 37 5.23 -12.82 7.64
C ALA A 37 5.33 -11.74 6.55
N ILE A 38 5.17 -10.46 6.90
CA ILE A 38 5.10 -9.36 5.92
C ILE A 38 6.45 -8.68 5.76
N ASN A 39 6.95 -8.70 4.54
CA ASN A 39 8.21 -8.06 4.16
C ASN A 39 7.97 -6.60 3.78
N ARG A 40 8.75 -5.70 4.39
CA ARG A 40 8.72 -4.24 4.11
C ARG A 40 10.06 -3.76 3.58
N PRO A 41 10.33 -3.92 2.26
CA PRO A 41 11.65 -3.64 1.70
C PRO A 41 12.00 -2.14 1.64
N ILE A 42 11.01 -1.25 1.71
CA ILE A 42 11.21 0.19 1.60
C ILE A 42 11.10 0.83 3.00
N PRO A 43 12.10 1.63 3.43
CA PRO A 43 12.03 2.34 4.69
C PRO A 43 10.83 3.28 4.72
N SER A 44 10.10 3.27 5.83
CA SER A 44 8.88 4.07 5.97
C SER A 44 9.20 5.45 6.53
N GLN A 45 8.69 6.50 5.88
CA GLN A 45 8.61 7.82 6.50
C GLN A 45 7.35 7.88 7.38
N LEU A 46 7.56 8.06 8.68
CA LEU A 46 6.50 8.06 9.68
C LEU A 46 6.26 9.47 10.23
N ASP A 47 4.98 9.78 10.36
CA ASP A 47 4.49 10.96 11.07
C ASP A 47 3.97 10.45 12.41
N ARG A 48 4.66 10.82 13.49
CA ARG A 48 4.37 10.34 14.84
C ARG A 48 2.95 10.68 15.26
N SER A 49 2.44 11.86 14.93
CA SER A 49 1.08 12.26 15.30
C SER A 49 0.02 11.40 14.61
N LYS A 50 0.28 10.91 13.39
CA LYS A 50 -0.62 9.96 12.72
C LYS A 50 -0.56 8.57 13.33
N VAL A 51 0.62 8.11 13.72
CA VAL A 51 0.78 6.81 14.40
C VAL A 51 0.01 6.80 15.71
N GLU A 52 0.15 7.84 16.55
CA GLU A 52 -0.56 7.92 17.82
C GLU A 52 -2.09 7.95 17.65
N LYS A 53 -2.60 8.69 16.66
CA LYS A 53 -4.04 8.68 16.33
C LYS A 53 -4.54 7.29 15.93
N MET A 54 -3.75 6.55 15.15
CA MET A 54 -4.11 5.18 14.77
C MET A 54 -4.05 4.23 15.96
N LYS A 55 -3.09 4.40 16.88
CA LYS A 55 -3.03 3.64 18.13
C LYS A 55 -4.29 3.84 18.98
N GLN A 56 -4.73 5.09 19.14
CA GLN A 56 -5.97 5.42 19.87
C GLN A 56 -7.19 4.68 19.30
N VAL A 57 -7.30 4.57 17.98
CA VAL A 57 -8.39 3.80 17.34
C VAL A 57 -8.24 2.30 17.61
N LEU A 58 -7.01 1.76 17.52
CA LEU A 58 -6.71 0.34 17.74
C LEU A 58 -6.83 -0.12 19.20
N GLU A 59 -6.73 0.79 20.17
CA GLU A 59 -6.91 0.50 21.60
C GLU A 59 -8.38 0.38 21.99
N ILE A 60 -9.29 1.00 21.22
CA ILE A 60 -10.72 0.92 21.48
C ILE A 60 -11.26 -0.37 20.83
N PRO A 61 -11.90 -1.27 21.60
CA PRO A 61 -12.54 -2.47 21.07
C PRO A 61 -13.52 -2.13 19.94
N ASP A 62 -13.60 -3.01 18.93
CA ASP A 62 -14.52 -2.92 17.78
C ASP A 62 -14.33 -1.70 16.84
N ARG A 63 -13.39 -0.80 17.11
CA ARG A 63 -13.09 0.36 16.23
C ARG A 63 -12.01 0.10 15.19
N GLU A 64 -11.42 -1.09 15.20
CA GLU A 64 -10.39 -1.45 14.22
C GLU A 64 -10.91 -1.37 12.77
N GLU A 65 -12.21 -1.57 12.54
CA GLU A 65 -12.88 -1.41 11.23
C GLU A 65 -12.91 0.01 10.68
N GLU A 66 -12.68 1.02 11.52
CA GLU A 66 -12.53 2.39 11.07
C GLU A 66 -11.19 2.61 10.35
N LEU A 67 -10.19 1.78 10.63
CA LEU A 67 -8.93 1.79 9.91
C LEU A 67 -9.05 0.90 8.68
N THR A 68 -8.72 1.48 7.53
CA THR A 68 -8.62 0.70 6.29
C THR A 68 -7.55 -0.38 6.45
N PRO A 69 -7.79 -1.61 5.97
CA PRO A 69 -6.77 -2.66 5.97
C PRO A 69 -5.56 -2.22 5.14
N ILE A 70 -4.39 -2.76 5.47
CA ILE A 70 -3.20 -2.53 4.64
C ILE A 70 -3.25 -3.38 3.37
N ASP A 71 -2.66 -2.90 2.29
CA ASP A 71 -2.49 -3.70 1.09
C ASP A 71 -1.24 -4.57 1.22
N VAL A 72 -1.41 -5.88 1.09
CA VAL A 72 -0.34 -6.88 1.13
C VAL A 72 -0.33 -7.63 -0.19
N HIS A 73 0.77 -7.50 -0.92
CA HIS A 73 1.01 -8.22 -2.16
C HIS A 73 1.43 -9.66 -1.84
N HIS A 74 0.63 -10.61 -2.32
CA HIS A 74 0.89 -12.03 -2.23
C HIS A 74 1.55 -12.50 -3.53
N VAL A 75 2.77 -13.01 -3.43
CA VAL A 75 3.59 -13.39 -4.59
C VAL A 75 3.98 -14.84 -4.46
N LYS A 76 3.61 -15.64 -5.45
CA LYS A 76 4.04 -17.04 -5.58
C LYS A 76 5.26 -17.11 -6.47
N HIS A 77 6.38 -17.60 -5.93
CA HIS A 77 7.60 -17.79 -6.71
C HIS A 77 8.29 -19.09 -6.29
N LYS A 78 8.63 -19.94 -7.28
CA LYS A 78 9.30 -21.25 -7.07
C LYS A 78 8.64 -22.12 -5.99
N GLY A 79 7.31 -22.09 -5.92
CA GLY A 79 6.52 -22.88 -4.96
C GLY A 79 6.48 -22.31 -3.54
N GLN A 80 7.00 -21.12 -3.30
CA GLN A 80 6.93 -20.41 -2.02
C GLN A 80 6.04 -19.17 -2.13
N ASP A 81 5.34 -18.85 -1.04
CA ASP A 81 4.50 -17.67 -0.89
C ASP A 81 5.27 -16.56 -0.16
N TYR A 82 5.28 -15.36 -0.75
CA TYR A 82 5.91 -14.17 -0.19
C TYR A 82 4.86 -13.06 -0.02
N TYR A 83 4.94 -12.33 1.10
CA TYR A 83 4.01 -11.26 1.43
C TYR A 83 4.75 -9.94 1.53
N PHE A 84 4.37 -8.94 0.73
CA PHE A 84 5.02 -7.62 0.73
C PHE A 84 4.03 -6.51 1.03
N ALA A 85 4.44 -5.56 1.88
CA ALA A 85 3.70 -4.33 2.11
C ALA A 85 4.56 -3.11 1.81
N PHE A 86 4.15 -2.33 0.81
CA PHE A 86 4.78 -1.06 0.46
C PHE A 86 4.08 0.14 1.11
N GLY A 87 2.76 0.05 1.26
CA GLY A 87 1.92 1.08 1.86
C GLY A 87 1.67 0.90 3.36
N GLY A 88 0.66 1.62 3.86
CA GLY A 88 0.14 1.43 5.22
C GLY A 88 1.17 1.57 6.34
N CYS A 89 2.22 2.38 6.16
CA CYS A 89 3.33 2.49 7.10
C CYS A 89 2.91 2.94 8.50
N HIS A 90 2.05 3.96 8.63
CA HIS A 90 1.58 4.42 9.94
C HIS A 90 0.69 3.39 10.63
N ARG A 91 -0.19 2.70 9.90
CA ARG A 91 -1.07 1.63 10.42
C ARG A 91 -0.23 0.46 10.94
N TRP A 92 0.75 0.05 10.16
CA TRP A 92 1.72 -0.96 10.55
C TRP A 92 2.52 -0.57 11.79
N ALA A 93 3.05 0.66 11.82
CA ALA A 93 3.81 1.15 12.95
C ALA A 93 2.96 1.19 14.22
N ALA A 94 1.70 1.64 14.13
CA ALA A 94 0.76 1.63 15.24
C ALA A 94 0.51 0.21 15.77
N SER A 95 0.18 -0.75 14.90
CA SER A 95 0.01 -2.15 15.29
C SER A 95 1.28 -2.75 15.91
N LYS A 96 2.46 -2.42 15.35
CA LYS A 96 3.76 -2.90 15.84
C LYS A 96 4.09 -2.35 17.22
N GLU A 97 3.88 -1.05 17.45
CA GLU A 97 4.15 -0.39 18.73
C GLU A 97 3.18 -0.84 19.83
N LEU A 98 1.96 -1.22 19.48
CA LEU A 98 1.00 -1.86 20.37
C LEU A 98 1.28 -3.35 20.62
N GLY A 99 2.32 -3.92 20.00
CA GLY A 99 2.67 -5.34 20.18
C GLY A 99 1.67 -6.32 19.58
N ARG A 100 0.88 -5.92 18.57
CA ARG A 100 -0.07 -6.82 17.90
C ARG A 100 0.68 -7.90 17.11
N GLU A 101 0.20 -9.13 17.19
CA GLU A 101 0.77 -10.26 16.43
C GLU A 101 0.32 -10.28 14.97
N THR A 102 -0.89 -9.76 14.71
CA THR A 102 -1.52 -9.73 13.40
C THR A 102 -1.96 -8.32 13.03
N ILE A 103 -2.10 -8.08 11.73
CA ILE A 103 -2.70 -6.86 11.19
C ILE A 103 -3.71 -7.20 10.10
N ARG A 104 -4.78 -6.41 10.03
CA ARG A 104 -5.74 -6.51 8.95
C ARG A 104 -5.15 -6.09 7.62
N ALA A 105 -5.20 -7.03 6.68
CA ALA A 105 -4.67 -6.84 5.36
C ALA A 105 -5.63 -7.32 4.28
N LYS A 106 -5.62 -6.61 3.16
CA LYS A 106 -6.15 -7.06 1.88
C LYS A 106 -5.02 -7.78 1.15
N LEU A 107 -5.21 -9.07 0.84
CA LEU A 107 -4.27 -9.83 0.04
C LEU A 107 -4.51 -9.55 -1.45
N ILE A 108 -3.45 -9.17 -2.15
CA ILE A 108 -3.46 -8.84 -3.58
C ILE A 108 -2.50 -9.80 -4.29
N GLU A 109 -3.04 -10.75 -5.05
CA GLU A 109 -2.25 -11.63 -5.89
C GLU A 109 -1.43 -10.80 -6.87
N THR A 110 -0.11 -10.91 -6.78
CA THR A 110 0.83 -10.03 -7.48
C THR A 110 1.91 -10.87 -8.17
N PRO A 111 2.09 -10.73 -9.49
CA PRO A 111 3.19 -11.37 -10.19
C PRO A 111 4.55 -10.92 -9.66
N ALA A 112 5.52 -11.85 -9.62
CA ALA A 112 6.86 -11.54 -9.13
C ALA A 112 7.57 -10.41 -9.90
N SER A 113 7.25 -10.26 -11.20
CA SER A 113 7.74 -9.16 -12.05
C SER A 113 7.35 -7.78 -11.52
N VAL A 114 6.16 -7.64 -10.93
CA VAL A 114 5.69 -6.38 -10.34
C VAL A 114 6.53 -6.02 -9.12
N ILE A 115 6.82 -6.98 -8.24
CA ILE A 115 7.72 -6.76 -7.11
C ILE A 115 9.13 -6.41 -7.57
N SER A 116 9.60 -7.03 -8.65
CA SER A 116 10.88 -6.68 -9.27
C SER A 116 10.94 -5.23 -9.76
N THR A 117 9.81 -4.66 -10.22
CA THR A 117 9.76 -3.23 -10.55
C THR A 117 9.91 -2.35 -9.31
N TYR A 118 9.31 -2.72 -8.18
CA TYR A 118 9.44 -1.97 -6.92
C TYR A 118 10.82 -2.09 -6.27
N MET A 119 11.44 -3.26 -6.35
CA MET A 119 12.74 -3.54 -5.70
C MET A 119 13.95 -3.32 -6.62
N GLY A 120 13.73 -3.15 -7.94
CA GLY A 120 14.77 -2.95 -8.93
C GLY A 120 15.82 -4.06 -8.90
N ALA A 121 17.10 -3.66 -8.82
CA ALA A 121 18.22 -4.60 -8.79
C ALA A 121 18.25 -5.49 -7.53
N SER A 122 17.56 -5.10 -6.46
CA SER A 122 17.51 -5.84 -5.19
C SER A 122 16.42 -6.91 -5.14
N SER A 123 15.68 -7.11 -6.24
CA SER A 123 14.61 -8.11 -6.27
C SER A 123 15.18 -9.54 -6.22
N PRO A 124 14.70 -10.39 -5.29
CA PRO A 124 15.08 -11.81 -5.23
C PRO A 124 14.42 -12.64 -6.33
N PHE A 125 13.54 -12.05 -7.13
CA PHE A 125 12.73 -12.75 -8.15
C PHE A 125 13.26 -12.56 -9.57
N ARG A 126 14.51 -12.12 -9.72
CA ARG A 126 15.16 -12.08 -11.04
C ARG A 126 15.72 -13.47 -11.31
N ASP A 127 15.32 -14.04 -12.44
CA ASP A 127 15.97 -15.20 -13.04
C ASP A 127 17.11 -14.74 -13.98
#